data_AF-A0A231PLG7-F1
#
_entry.id   AF-A0A231PLG7-F1
#
_cell.length_a   1.000
_cell.length_b   1.000
_cell.length_c   1.000
_cell.angle_alpha   90.00
_cell.angle_beta   90.00
_cell.angle_gamma   90.00
#
_symmetry.space_group_name_H-M   'P 1'
#
loop_
_entity.id
_entity.type
_entity.pdbx_description
1 polymer ?
#
loop_
_entity_poly.entity_id
_entity_poly.type
_entity_poly.pdbx_seq_one_letter_code
_entity_poly.pdbx_strand_id
1 'polypeptide(L)'
;MEKTAEFYVVKRGDTLGEIAARHRVTLEQILAWNPEIEDPDVIFPDQRIRVAPPRTHGTYEPFPGADFFQSSVTSPIIEAMGYRLIEEGCSEYAAGPDSQWSEADRKSYARWQRKLGFQGHDADGTPGRKSWDKLRVPAVYA
;
A
#
# COMPACT_ATOMS: atom_id res chain seq x y z
N MET A 1 8.12 5.93 -12.90
CA MET A 1 7.45 6.74 -11.85
C MET A 1 8.52 7.52 -11.11
N GLU A 2 8.44 8.85 -11.08
CA GLU A 2 9.33 9.66 -10.25
C GLU A 2 9.02 9.41 -8.77
N LYS A 3 10.06 9.12 -7.99
CA LYS A 3 9.96 8.94 -6.55
C LYS A 3 9.81 10.31 -5.92
N THR A 4 8.59 10.74 -5.62
CA THR A 4 8.35 11.99 -4.88
C THR A 4 8.93 11.88 -3.48
N ALA A 5 9.75 12.85 -3.08
CA ALA A 5 10.28 12.93 -1.72
C ALA A 5 9.12 13.09 -0.72
N GLU A 6 9.10 12.27 0.33
CA GLU A 6 8.06 12.28 1.36
C GLU A 6 8.15 13.50 2.28
N PHE A 7 9.37 14.03 2.43
CA PHE A 7 9.68 15.18 3.27
C PHE A 7 10.47 16.22 2.48
N TYR A 8 10.22 17.48 2.81
CA TYR A 8 10.98 18.65 2.39
C TYR A 8 11.68 19.26 3.62
N VAL A 9 12.92 19.72 3.45
CA VAL A 9 13.67 20.42 4.51
C VAL A 9 13.56 21.91 4.24
N VAL A 10 12.93 22.64 5.18
CA VAL A 10 12.68 24.07 5.07
C VAL A 10 13.99 24.83 4.95
N LYS A 11 14.04 25.75 3.99
CA LYS A 11 15.14 26.70 3.80
C LYS A 11 14.71 28.07 4.27
N ARG A 12 15.70 28.89 4.62
CA ARG A 12 15.46 30.28 5.00
C ARG A 12 14.68 31.01 3.88
N GLY A 13 13.53 31.55 4.23
CA GLY A 13 12.65 32.30 3.32
C GLY A 13 11.56 31.47 2.64
N ASP A 14 11.50 30.16 2.87
CA ASP A 14 10.38 29.35 2.40
C ASP A 14 9.08 29.70 3.15
N THR A 15 7.95 29.52 2.48
CA THR A 15 6.60 29.50 3.07
C THR A 15 5.94 28.14 2.82
N LEU A 16 4.98 27.74 3.68
CA LEU A 16 4.23 26.50 3.45
C LEU A 16 3.48 26.51 2.11
N GLY A 17 2.98 27.67 1.67
CA GLY A 17 2.29 27.82 0.39
C GLY A 17 3.19 27.54 -0.82
N GLU A 18 4.43 28.06 -0.83
CA GLU A 18 5.40 27.80 -1.90
C GLU A 18 5.89 26.36 -1.91
N ILE A 19 6.08 25.77 -0.73
CA ILE A 19 6.42 24.35 -0.59
C ILE A 19 5.28 23.50 -1.16
N ALA A 20 4.02 23.79 -0.80
CA ALA A 20 2.84 23.09 -1.32
C ALA A 20 2.79 23.15 -2.86
N ALA A 21 2.92 24.35 -3.42
CA ALA A 21 2.92 24.56 -4.86
C ALA A 21 4.03 23.76 -5.58
N ARG A 22 5.25 23.75 -5.01
CA ARG A 22 6.39 22.99 -5.56
C ARG A 22 6.14 21.49 -5.59
N HIS A 23 5.45 20.97 -4.58
CA HIS A 23 5.11 19.55 -4.46
C HIS A 23 3.76 19.17 -5.08
N ARG A 24 3.08 20.13 -5.73
CA ARG A 24 1.75 19.94 -6.35
C ARG A 24 0.69 19.44 -5.38
N VAL A 25 0.75 19.92 -4.15
CA VAL A 25 -0.23 19.66 -3.08
C VAL A 25 -0.80 20.99 -2.58
N THR A 26 -1.85 20.94 -1.78
CA THR A 26 -2.46 22.13 -1.17
C THR A 26 -1.86 22.43 0.21
N LEU A 27 -1.97 23.68 0.67
CA LEU A 27 -1.60 24.04 2.04
C LEU A 27 -2.39 23.22 3.07
N GLU A 28 -3.68 23.02 2.83
CA GLU A 28 -4.56 22.20 3.68
C GLU A 28 -4.04 20.76 3.79
N GLN A 29 -3.60 20.15 2.68
CA GLN A 29 -2.98 18.82 2.70
C GLN A 29 -1.68 18.80 3.49
N ILE A 30 -0.81 19.80 3.33
CA ILE A 30 0.42 19.90 4.13
C ILE A 30 0.07 19.98 5.62
N LEU A 31 -0.86 20.84 6.03
CA LEU A 31 -1.25 20.96 7.44
C LEU A 31 -1.88 19.67 7.97
N ALA A 32 -2.72 19.00 7.19
CA ALA A 32 -3.30 17.71 7.56
C ALA A 32 -2.24 16.62 7.78
N TRP A 33 -1.10 16.70 7.08
CA TRP A 33 -0.01 15.72 7.17
C TRP A 33 1.04 16.08 8.23
N ASN A 34 1.03 17.31 8.73
CA ASN A 34 1.96 17.81 9.74
C ASN A 34 1.17 18.39 10.92
N PRO A 35 0.44 17.56 11.69
CA PRO A 35 -0.37 18.02 12.82
C PRO A 35 0.48 18.66 13.94
N GLU A 36 1.80 18.51 13.91
CA GLU A 36 2.74 19.19 14.80
C GLU A 36 2.92 20.69 14.49
N ILE A 37 2.45 21.17 13.33
CA ILE A 37 2.49 22.59 12.98
C ILE A 37 1.23 23.25 13.54
N GLU A 38 1.39 23.87 14.71
CA GLU A 38 0.29 24.58 15.39
C GLU A 38 -0.06 25.91 14.71
N ASP A 39 0.96 26.63 14.25
CA ASP A 39 0.82 27.90 13.52
C ASP A 39 1.40 27.76 12.10
N PRO A 40 0.55 27.76 11.04
CA PRO A 40 0.97 27.64 9.64
C PRO A 40 1.94 28.74 9.17
N ASP A 41 1.95 29.90 9.84
CA ASP A 41 2.81 31.02 9.48
C ASP A 41 4.20 30.93 10.15
N VAL A 42 4.41 29.96 11.03
CA VAL A 42 5.65 29.77 11.79
C VAL A 42 6.34 28.46 11.42
N ILE A 43 7.29 28.54 10.48
CA ILE A 43 8.20 27.45 10.13
C ILE A 43 9.67 27.88 10.24
N PHE A 44 10.56 26.93 10.56
CA PHE A 44 11.96 27.21 10.82
C PHE A 44 12.88 26.55 9.77
N PRO A 45 14.02 27.15 9.42
CA PRO A 45 15.05 26.47 8.65
C PRO A 45 15.43 25.12 9.28
N ASP A 46 15.73 24.14 8.42
CA ASP A 46 16.03 22.74 8.77
C ASP A 46 14.86 21.93 9.34
N GLN A 47 13.68 22.54 9.56
CA GLN A 47 12.46 21.82 9.88
C GLN A 47 12.07 20.89 8.72
N ARG A 48 11.72 19.65 9.06
CA ARG A 48 11.23 18.67 8.09
C ARG A 48 9.72 18.78 7.98
N ILE A 49 9.23 19.06 6.78
CA ILE A 49 7.80 19.15 6.46
C ILE A 49 7.44 17.97 5.58
N ARG A 50 6.45 17.18 5.98
CA ARG A 50 5.85 16.13 5.17
C ARG A 50 5.08 16.76 4.01
N VAL A 51 5.44 16.39 2.79
CA VAL A 51 4.91 16.96 1.54
C VAL A 51 4.26 15.89 0.65
N ALA A 52 4.09 14.70 1.20
CA ALA A 52 3.35 13.60 0.61
C ALA A 52 2.39 13.03 1.67
N PRO A 53 1.25 12.45 1.26
CA PRO A 53 0.35 11.82 2.22
C PRO A 53 1.11 10.82 3.08
N PRO A 54 0.86 10.78 4.40
CA PRO A 54 1.42 9.74 5.23
C PRO A 54 1.06 8.41 4.59
N ARG A 55 2.07 7.54 4.47
CA ARG A 55 1.80 6.14 4.18
C ARG A 55 1.09 5.59 5.40
N THR A 56 -0.22 5.75 5.45
CA THR A 56 -1.04 4.97 6.36
C THR A 56 -0.92 3.54 5.84
N HIS A 57 0.04 2.79 6.37
CA HIS A 57 -0.13 1.35 6.43
C HIS A 57 -1.36 1.18 7.31
N GLY A 58 -2.53 1.10 6.67
CA GLY A 58 -3.75 0.79 7.38
C GLY A 58 -3.58 -0.57 8.05
N THR A 59 -4.61 -1.05 8.74
CA THR A 59 -4.60 -2.44 9.25
C THR A 59 -4.35 -3.47 8.14
N TYR A 60 -4.50 -3.08 6.86
CA TYR A 60 -4.33 -3.92 5.69
C TYR A 60 -3.29 -3.39 4.71
N GLU A 61 -2.57 -4.32 4.10
CA GLU A 61 -1.58 -4.10 3.06
C GLU A 61 -2.25 -3.50 1.81
N PRO A 62 -1.79 -2.34 1.31
CA PRO A 62 -2.26 -1.82 0.02
C PRO A 62 -1.92 -2.81 -1.10
N PHE A 63 -2.73 -2.82 -2.17
CA PHE A 63 -2.45 -3.66 -3.33
C PHE A 63 -1.06 -3.33 -3.92
N PRO A 64 -0.11 -4.29 -3.94
CA PRO A 64 1.29 -4.03 -4.34
C PRO A 64 1.46 -3.87 -5.86
N GLY A 65 0.40 -4.07 -6.63
CA GLY A 65 0.42 -4.09 -8.10
C GLY A 65 0.39 -5.53 -8.63
N ALA A 66 -0.21 -5.74 -9.82
CA ALA A 66 -0.34 -7.08 -10.39
C ALA A 66 1.04 -7.70 -10.72
N ASP A 67 1.99 -6.87 -11.15
CA ASP A 67 3.36 -7.28 -11.45
C ASP A 67 4.13 -7.82 -10.24
N PHE A 68 3.66 -7.58 -9.02
CA PHE A 68 4.24 -8.16 -7.81
C PHE A 68 4.05 -9.69 -7.76
N PHE A 69 2.99 -10.23 -8.35
CA PHE A 69 2.65 -11.66 -8.27
C PHE A 69 3.26 -12.47 -9.42
N GLN A 70 4.56 -12.31 -9.59
CA GLN A 70 5.38 -13.05 -10.56
C GLN A 70 6.14 -14.17 -9.84
N SER A 71 6.44 -15.27 -10.55
CA SER A 71 6.95 -16.55 -10.01
C SER A 71 8.34 -16.51 -9.32
N SER A 72 8.94 -15.34 -9.15
CA SER A 72 10.24 -15.15 -8.50
C SER A 72 10.18 -14.30 -7.23
N VAL A 73 9.00 -13.85 -6.80
CA VAL A 73 8.87 -12.95 -5.65
C VAL A 73 8.80 -13.76 -4.35
N THR A 74 9.64 -13.37 -3.39
CA THR A 74 9.56 -13.80 -1.98
C THR A 74 9.29 -12.58 -1.10
N SER A 75 8.20 -12.59 -0.35
CA SER A 75 7.77 -11.51 0.52
C SER A 75 6.81 -11.98 1.64
N PRO A 76 6.92 -11.44 2.86
CA PRO A 76 5.92 -11.65 3.92
C PRO A 76 4.48 -11.27 3.51
N ILE A 77 4.31 -10.40 2.51
CA ILE A 77 2.99 -10.06 1.95
C ILE A 77 2.30 -11.30 1.34
N ILE A 78 3.07 -12.18 0.69
CA ILE A 78 2.55 -13.41 0.07
C ILE A 78 2.08 -14.37 1.14
N GLU A 79 2.88 -14.55 2.19
CA GLU A 79 2.54 -15.41 3.32
C GLU A 79 1.29 -14.90 4.05
N ALA A 80 1.21 -13.60 4.35
CA ALA A 80 0.05 -12.99 4.98
C ALA A 80 -1.21 -13.11 4.12
N MET A 81 -1.08 -12.94 2.80
CA MET A 81 -2.17 -13.18 1.84
C MET A 81 -2.62 -14.63 1.89
N GLY A 82 -1.70 -15.59 1.89
CA GLY A 82 -2.00 -17.00 1.96
C GLY A 82 -2.76 -17.40 3.23
N TYR A 83 -2.40 -16.86 4.39
CA TYR A 83 -3.16 -17.07 5.62
C TYR A 83 -4.59 -16.51 5.53
N ARG A 84 -4.77 -15.34 4.90
CA ARG A 84 -6.13 -14.82 4.66
C ARG A 84 -6.93 -15.69 3.70
N LEU A 85 -6.31 -16.27 2.68
CA LEU A 85 -6.98 -17.22 1.79
C LEU A 85 -7.42 -18.50 2.53
N ILE A 86 -6.65 -18.96 3.52
CA ILE A 86 -7.06 -20.04 4.43
C ILE A 86 -8.29 -19.63 5.24
N GLU A 87 -8.27 -18.46 5.88
CA GLU A 87 -9.40 -17.95 6.69
C GLU A 87 -10.67 -17.74 5.85
N GLU A 88 -10.52 -17.37 4.58
CA GLU A 88 -11.62 -17.26 3.62
C GLU A 88 -12.08 -18.62 3.05
N GLY A 89 -11.47 -19.74 3.46
CA GLY A 89 -11.81 -21.09 2.99
C GLY A 89 -11.46 -21.33 1.52
N CYS A 90 -10.50 -20.58 0.98
CA CYS A 90 -10.08 -20.59 -0.42
C CYS A 90 -8.71 -21.27 -0.62
N SER A 91 -8.16 -21.93 0.40
CA SER A 91 -6.84 -22.58 0.38
C SER A 91 -6.74 -23.78 -0.58
N GLU A 92 -5.59 -23.88 -1.24
CA GLU A 92 -5.09 -25.04 -1.98
C GLU A 92 -3.72 -25.52 -1.46
N TYR A 93 -3.29 -25.03 -0.29
CA TYR A 93 -1.99 -25.36 0.29
C TYR A 93 -1.97 -26.77 0.89
N ALA A 94 -0.88 -27.51 0.65
CA ALA A 94 -0.68 -28.84 1.25
C ALA A 94 -0.15 -28.76 2.70
N ALA A 95 0.75 -27.82 3.00
CA ALA A 95 1.38 -27.65 4.31
C ALA A 95 1.15 -26.26 4.94
N GLY A 96 0.51 -25.34 4.20
CA GLY A 96 0.36 -23.93 4.55
C GLY A 96 1.07 -23.00 3.54
N PRO A 97 0.82 -21.69 3.61
CA PRO A 97 1.50 -20.70 2.79
C PRO A 97 2.92 -20.49 3.30
N ASP A 98 3.81 -20.10 2.39
CA ASP A 98 5.11 -19.54 2.71
C ASP A 98 5.26 -18.16 2.07
N SER A 99 6.44 -17.55 2.20
CA SER A 99 6.69 -16.22 1.64
C SER A 99 6.91 -16.21 0.13
N GLN A 100 6.97 -17.35 -0.58
CA GLN A 100 7.25 -17.41 -2.02
C GLN A 100 5.98 -17.54 -2.84
N TRP A 101 5.84 -16.71 -3.88
CA TRP A 101 4.68 -16.81 -4.77
C TRP A 101 4.74 -18.10 -5.58
N SER A 102 3.70 -18.92 -5.44
CA SER A 102 3.64 -20.26 -6.01
C SER A 102 2.33 -20.52 -6.77
N GLU A 103 2.27 -21.67 -7.42
CA GLU A 103 1.03 -22.15 -8.06
C GLU A 103 -0.10 -22.38 -7.04
N ALA A 104 0.24 -22.74 -5.79
CA ALA A 104 -0.77 -22.93 -4.74
C ALA A 104 -1.43 -21.59 -4.39
N ASP A 105 -0.67 -20.50 -4.34
CA ASP A 105 -1.20 -19.15 -4.12
C ASP A 105 -2.11 -18.73 -5.28
N ARG A 106 -1.64 -18.90 -6.52
CA ARG A 106 -2.43 -18.57 -7.72
C ARG A 106 -3.78 -19.30 -7.73
N LYS A 107 -3.78 -20.62 -7.47
CA LYS A 107 -5.02 -21.41 -7.42
C LYS A 107 -5.92 -20.99 -6.26
N SER A 108 -5.34 -20.78 -5.07
CA SER A 108 -6.09 -20.33 -3.89
C SER A 108 -6.76 -18.98 -4.15
N TYR A 109 -6.02 -18.05 -4.77
CA TYR A 109 -6.54 -16.73 -5.12
C TYR A 109 -7.61 -16.78 -6.22
N ALA A 110 -7.48 -17.69 -7.19
CA ALA A 110 -8.53 -17.91 -8.18
C ALA A 110 -9.85 -18.38 -7.54
N ARG A 111 -9.78 -19.19 -6.47
CA ARG A 111 -10.98 -19.57 -5.68
C ARG A 111 -11.57 -18.36 -4.95
N TRP A 112 -10.72 -17.50 -4.40
CA TRP A 112 -11.15 -16.24 -3.79
C TRP A 112 -11.86 -15.31 -4.78
N GLN A 113 -11.30 -15.11 -5.97
CA GLN A 113 -11.94 -14.33 -7.04
C GLN A 113 -13.31 -14.92 -7.41
N ARG A 114 -13.41 -16.24 -7.58
CA ARG A 114 -14.71 -16.89 -7.85
C ARG A 114 -15.69 -16.73 -6.69
N LYS A 115 -15.23 -16.81 -5.43
CA LYS A 115 -16.06 -16.57 -4.23
C LYS A 115 -16.65 -15.16 -4.20
N LEU A 116 -15.91 -14.17 -4.70
CA LEU A 116 -16.37 -12.80 -4.88
C LEU A 116 -17.26 -12.59 -6.11
N GLY A 117 -17.47 -13.61 -6.95
CA GLY A 117 -18.30 -13.58 -8.14
C GLY A 117 -17.58 -13.16 -9.43
N PHE A 118 -16.25 -13.01 -9.42
CA PHE A 118 -15.48 -12.80 -10.64
C PHE A 118 -15.46 -14.07 -11.50
N GLN A 119 -15.38 -13.91 -12.83
CA GLN A 119 -15.47 -15.00 -13.81
C GLN A 119 -14.48 -14.81 -14.96
N GLY A 120 -14.19 -15.90 -15.67
CA GLY A 120 -13.31 -15.87 -16.83
C GLY A 120 -11.92 -15.33 -16.48
N HIS A 121 -11.45 -14.35 -17.25
CA HIS A 121 -10.14 -13.74 -17.07
C HIS A 121 -10.02 -12.92 -15.78
N ASP A 122 -11.14 -12.48 -15.18
CA ASP A 122 -11.12 -11.75 -13.91
C ASP A 122 -10.92 -12.68 -12.69
N ALA A 123 -10.93 -14.00 -12.91
CA ALA A 123 -10.71 -15.05 -11.89
C ALA A 123 -9.56 -15.99 -12.29
N ASP A 124 -8.49 -15.41 -12.83
CA ASP A 124 -7.29 -16.09 -13.32
C ASP A 124 -6.28 -16.49 -12.22
N GLY A 125 -6.49 -16.02 -10.99
CA GLY A 125 -5.61 -16.25 -9.85
C GLY A 125 -4.52 -15.19 -9.67
N THR A 126 -4.41 -14.22 -10.56
CA THR A 126 -3.53 -13.07 -10.37
C THR A 126 -4.27 -12.02 -9.52
N PRO A 127 -3.71 -11.60 -8.37
CA PRO A 127 -4.36 -10.57 -7.57
C PRO A 127 -4.55 -9.26 -8.31
N GLY A 128 -5.76 -8.71 -8.19
CA GLY A 128 -6.13 -7.39 -8.70
C GLY A 128 -6.63 -6.50 -7.57
N ARG A 129 -6.58 -5.18 -7.74
CA ARG A 129 -6.95 -4.20 -6.70
C ARG A 129 -8.28 -4.51 -6.02
N LYS A 130 -9.34 -4.77 -6.79
CA LYS A 130 -10.69 -4.99 -6.24
C LYS A 130 -10.79 -6.23 -5.36
N SER A 131 -10.23 -7.36 -5.78
CA SER A 131 -10.24 -8.60 -5.01
C SER A 131 -9.26 -8.55 -3.83
N TRP A 132 -8.15 -7.82 -3.97
CA TRP A 132 -7.17 -7.59 -2.91
C TRP A 132 -7.76 -6.77 -1.75
N ASP A 133 -8.40 -5.64 -2.06
CA ASP A 133 -9.01 -4.76 -1.06
C ASP A 133 -10.08 -5.50 -0.23
N LYS A 134 -10.76 -6.49 -0.84
CA LYS A 134 -11.73 -7.35 -0.16
C LYS A 134 -11.08 -8.42 0.72
N LEU A 135 -9.92 -8.93 0.34
CA LEU A 135 -9.22 -9.99 1.09
C LEU A 135 -8.72 -9.47 2.44
N ARG A 136 -8.43 -8.16 2.53
CA ARG A 136 -7.95 -7.48 3.76
C ARG A 136 -6.71 -8.19 4.31
N VAL A 137 -5.67 -8.29 3.48
CA VAL A 137 -4.36 -8.83 3.87
C VAL A 137 -3.77 -7.95 4.96
N PRO A 138 -3.41 -8.46 6.15
CA PRO A 138 -2.79 -7.64 7.20
C PRO A 138 -1.52 -6.95 6.72
N ALA A 139 -1.32 -5.70 7.13
CA ALA A 139 -0.06 -5.01 6.85
C ALA A 139 1.09 -5.71 7.58
N VAL A 140 2.15 -6.06 6.84
CA VAL A 140 3.33 -6.79 7.36
C VAL A 140 4.52 -5.87 7.66
N TYR A 141 4.46 -4.64 7.17
CA TYR A 141 5.40 -3.56 7.46
C TYR A 141 4.62 -2.43 8.14
N ALA A 142 4.53 -2.48 9.46
CA ALA A 142 3.89 -1.47 10.30
C ALA A 142 4.89 -0.96 11.35
#